data_AF-A0A452IDU7-F1
#
_entry.id   AF-A0A452IDU7-F1
#
_cell.length_a   1.000
_cell.length_b   1.000
_cell.length_c   1.000
_cell.angle_alpha   90.00
_cell.angle_beta   90.00
_cell.angle_gamma   90.00
#
_symmetry.space_group_name_H-M   'P 1'
#
loop_
_entity.id
_entity.type
_entity.pdbx_description
1 polymer ?
#
loop_
_entity_poly.entity_id
_entity_poly.type
_entity_poly.pdbx_seq_one_letter_code
_entity_poly.pdbx_strand_id
1 'polypeptide(L)'
;MERQRLGWEAAAGWMLGPCLSLLLGAPVVSALQGPSLLLPLEDSGPENPSSGSQKAQDNESSVHTVFFSLDYQHVQVPFEITLWIMLASLAKIAFHLFNKLPSVVPESCLLIFVGLIMGGIIYGLNDKSPPVMDSDIFFLYLLPPIVLDAGYFMPSRPFFENIGTILLYAVVGTIWNVFGIGFSLYGICQVKSFHLQDISLLHNLWFGSLIAAVDPVAVLSVFEEIHVNEKLHILVFGESLLNDAVSVVLYKLFRSFCEMSTIKTVDVFAGIGKFFVVGIGGVLVGLLFGMIAAFTTRFTKNIRVIEPLFVFLYSYLSYLTAEMFHLSGIVA
;
A
#
# COMPACT_ATOMS: atom_id res chain seq x y z
N MET A 1 -7.68 -23.94 33.73
CA MET A 1 -7.00 -23.42 32.51
C MET A 1 -7.29 -24.25 31.26
N GLU A 2 -7.64 -25.54 31.34
CA GLU A 2 -7.95 -26.35 30.14
C GLU A 2 -9.33 -26.08 29.52
N ARG A 3 -10.39 -25.78 30.31
CA ARG A 3 -11.71 -25.42 29.76
C ARG A 3 -11.75 -24.11 28.97
N GLN A 4 -10.80 -23.20 29.20
CA GLN A 4 -10.69 -21.96 28.42
C GLN A 4 -9.86 -22.13 27.15
N ARG A 5 -8.91 -23.07 27.10
CA ARG A 5 -8.18 -23.41 25.85
C ARG A 5 -9.10 -24.06 24.81
N LEU A 6 -9.98 -24.97 25.24
CA LEU A 6 -10.93 -25.66 24.36
C LEU A 6 -11.96 -24.72 23.70
N GLY A 7 -12.33 -23.63 24.39
CA GLY A 7 -13.21 -22.60 23.82
C GLY A 7 -12.54 -21.75 22.73
N TRP A 8 -11.22 -21.52 22.85
CA TRP A 8 -10.46 -20.74 21.87
C TRP A 8 -10.14 -21.52 20.59
N GLU A 9 -9.86 -22.81 20.67
CA GLU A 9 -9.65 -23.63 19.46
C GLU A 9 -10.95 -23.82 18.68
N ALA A 10 -12.08 -23.93 19.39
CA ALA A 10 -13.40 -23.91 18.76
C ALA A 10 -13.71 -22.53 18.16
N ALA A 11 -13.48 -21.41 18.85
CA ALA A 11 -13.75 -20.09 18.30
C ALA A 11 -12.83 -19.72 17.10
N ALA A 12 -11.55 -20.10 17.15
CA ALA A 12 -10.61 -19.89 16.05
C ALA A 12 -11.01 -20.69 14.79
N GLY A 13 -11.46 -21.94 14.95
CA GLY A 13 -11.96 -22.75 13.83
C GLY A 13 -13.22 -22.17 13.17
N TRP A 14 -14.11 -21.57 13.97
CA TRP A 14 -15.37 -20.99 13.47
C TRP A 14 -15.21 -19.59 12.86
N MET A 15 -14.16 -18.84 13.20
CA MET A 15 -13.85 -17.55 12.56
C MET A 15 -12.93 -17.71 11.34
N LEU A 16 -12.01 -18.67 11.35
CA LEU A 16 -11.09 -18.92 10.23
C LEU A 16 -11.78 -19.65 9.07
N GLY A 17 -12.71 -20.57 9.35
CA GLY A 17 -13.41 -21.34 8.31
C GLY A 17 -14.18 -20.48 7.29
N PRO A 18 -15.06 -19.55 7.73
CA PRO A 18 -15.80 -18.68 6.84
C PRO A 18 -14.90 -17.66 6.13
N CYS A 19 -13.93 -17.07 6.85
CA CYS A 19 -12.99 -16.11 6.27
C CYS A 19 -12.11 -16.74 5.19
N LEU A 20 -11.63 -17.98 5.40
CA LEU A 20 -10.84 -18.70 4.41
C LEU A 20 -11.70 -19.11 3.20
N SER A 21 -12.97 -19.48 3.41
CA SER A 21 -13.90 -19.79 2.31
C SER A 21 -14.33 -18.58 1.48
N LEU A 22 -14.33 -17.38 2.07
CA LEU A 22 -14.56 -16.12 1.37
C LEU A 22 -13.31 -15.61 0.63
N LEU A 23 -12.12 -15.89 1.16
CA LEU A 23 -10.82 -15.58 0.55
C LEU A 23 -10.48 -16.47 -0.66
N LEU A 24 -11.19 -17.59 -0.83
CA LEU A 24 -10.87 -18.64 -1.81
C LEU A 24 -11.67 -18.57 -3.12
N GLY A 25 -12.59 -17.61 -3.28
CA GLY A 25 -13.40 -17.48 -4.49
C GLY A 25 -14.41 -18.62 -4.67
N ALA A 26 -15.68 -18.29 -4.91
CA ALA A 26 -16.67 -19.28 -5.32
C ALA A 26 -16.29 -19.85 -6.70
N PRO A 27 -15.96 -21.16 -6.78
CA PRO A 27 -16.94 -22.10 -7.31
C PRO A 27 -16.80 -23.49 -6.64
N VAL A 28 -17.09 -23.60 -5.34
CA VAL A 28 -17.11 -24.92 -4.65
C VAL A 28 -18.52 -25.37 -4.27
N VAL A 29 -19.53 -24.50 -4.36
CA VAL A 29 -20.92 -24.85 -3.99
C VAL A 29 -21.64 -25.67 -5.06
N SER A 30 -21.17 -25.69 -6.32
CA SER A 30 -21.81 -26.47 -7.40
C SER A 30 -21.47 -27.98 -7.38
N ALA A 31 -20.58 -28.44 -6.50
CA ALA A 31 -20.13 -29.84 -6.48
C ALA A 31 -20.86 -30.73 -5.44
N LEU A 32 -21.88 -30.22 -4.73
CA LEU A 32 -22.53 -30.92 -3.61
C LEU A 32 -24.00 -31.34 -3.87
N GLN A 33 -24.45 -31.37 -5.13
CA GLN A 33 -25.70 -32.06 -5.50
C GLN A 33 -25.38 -33.36 -6.24
N GLY A 34 -25.46 -34.46 -5.48
CA GLY A 34 -25.32 -35.83 -5.98
C GLY A 34 -26.44 -36.26 -6.94
N PRO A 35 -26.31 -37.45 -7.55
CA PRO A 35 -26.88 -37.75 -8.86
C PRO A 35 -28.28 -38.38 -8.78
N SER A 36 -29.19 -37.95 -9.64
CA SER A 36 -30.42 -38.69 -9.94
C SER A 36 -30.29 -39.41 -11.30
N LEU A 37 -30.18 -40.74 -11.18
CA LEU A 37 -30.32 -41.81 -12.16
C LEU A 37 -31.38 -41.58 -13.27
N LEU A 38 -31.00 -41.75 -14.55
CA LEU A 38 -31.39 -42.90 -15.42
C LEU A 38 -30.88 -42.71 -16.87
N LEU A 39 -30.40 -43.82 -17.45
CA LEU A 39 -29.75 -44.01 -18.77
C LEU A 39 -30.78 -44.11 -19.95
N PRO A 40 -30.42 -44.58 -21.16
CA PRO A 40 -29.95 -43.78 -22.32
C PRO A 40 -30.77 -44.06 -23.60
N LEU A 41 -30.73 -43.22 -24.64
CA LEU A 41 -30.98 -43.68 -26.03
C LEU A 41 -30.21 -42.83 -27.07
N GLU A 42 -29.41 -43.54 -27.88
CA GLU A 42 -29.02 -43.35 -29.30
C GLU A 42 -30.05 -42.56 -30.16
N ASP A 43 -29.78 -41.89 -31.28
CA ASP A 43 -28.66 -41.70 -32.22
C ASP A 43 -29.05 -40.56 -33.20
N SER A 44 -28.07 -40.06 -33.96
CA SER A 44 -28.17 -39.45 -35.31
C SER A 44 -28.61 -37.99 -35.52
N GLY A 45 -27.65 -37.18 -36.03
CA GLY A 45 -27.73 -36.52 -37.36
C GLY A 45 -28.64 -35.30 -37.58
N PRO A 46 -28.24 -34.32 -38.44
CA PRO A 46 -28.69 -32.93 -38.36
C PRO A 46 -29.77 -32.56 -39.38
N GLU A 47 -30.65 -31.60 -39.08
CA GLU A 47 -31.34 -30.81 -40.11
C GLU A 47 -31.92 -29.50 -39.57
N ASN A 48 -31.71 -28.44 -40.34
CA ASN A 48 -32.26 -27.08 -40.24
C ASN A 48 -33.30 -26.95 -41.38
N PRO A 49 -34.08 -25.87 -41.54
CA PRO A 49 -34.87 -25.05 -40.62
C PRO A 49 -36.36 -25.01 -41.08
N SER A 50 -37.17 -24.14 -40.47
CA SER A 50 -38.37 -23.45 -41.03
C SER A 50 -39.74 -23.70 -40.38
N SER A 51 -40.27 -22.58 -39.88
CA SER A 51 -41.65 -22.09 -39.94
C SER A 51 -42.81 -22.93 -39.39
N GLY A 52 -43.54 -22.31 -38.46
CA GLY A 52 -44.99 -22.20 -38.62
C GLY A 52 -45.86 -22.71 -37.48
N SER A 53 -46.23 -21.77 -36.61
CA SER A 53 -47.57 -21.61 -36.02
C SER A 53 -48.10 -22.57 -34.94
N GLN A 54 -48.51 -21.89 -33.86
CA GLN A 54 -49.66 -22.16 -32.99
C GLN A 54 -49.52 -23.25 -31.91
N LYS A 55 -49.40 -22.81 -30.65
CA LYS A 55 -50.58 -22.70 -29.76
C LYS A 55 -50.21 -21.98 -28.46
N ALA A 56 -51.16 -21.16 -28.03
CA ALA A 56 -51.18 -20.50 -26.74
C ALA A 56 -51.13 -21.52 -25.61
N GLN A 57 -50.33 -21.23 -24.58
CA GLN A 57 -50.67 -21.58 -23.21
C GLN A 57 -49.93 -20.67 -22.26
N ASP A 58 -50.71 -20.05 -21.39
CA ASP A 58 -50.28 -19.31 -20.21
C ASP A 58 -49.10 -20.01 -19.55
N ASN A 59 -48.03 -19.26 -19.31
CA ASN A 59 -47.29 -19.47 -18.08
C ASN A 59 -46.73 -18.14 -17.63
N GLU A 60 -47.12 -17.82 -16.41
CA GLU A 60 -46.75 -16.70 -15.59
C GLU A 60 -45.33 -16.23 -15.88
N SER A 61 -45.21 -14.91 -16.02
CA SER A 61 -44.00 -14.19 -15.68
C SER A 61 -43.60 -14.56 -14.25
N SER A 62 -42.87 -15.67 -14.12
CA SER A 62 -41.98 -15.94 -13.01
C SER A 62 -40.84 -14.95 -13.16
N VAL A 63 -41.15 -13.71 -12.79
CA VAL A 63 -40.16 -12.78 -12.25
C VAL A 63 -39.65 -13.49 -11.02
N HIS A 64 -38.67 -14.37 -11.18
CA HIS A 64 -37.73 -14.68 -10.12
C HIS A 64 -37.07 -13.34 -9.81
N THR A 65 -37.73 -12.56 -8.95
CA THR A 65 -37.11 -11.47 -8.20
C THR A 65 -35.98 -12.15 -7.45
N VAL A 66 -34.78 -12.07 -8.02
CA VAL A 66 -33.56 -12.45 -7.33
C VAL A 66 -33.46 -11.49 -6.14
N PHE A 67 -33.96 -11.91 -4.98
CA PHE A 67 -33.99 -11.07 -3.77
C PHE A 67 -32.59 -10.70 -3.28
N PHE A 68 -31.55 -11.39 -3.78
CA PHE A 68 -30.16 -11.16 -3.42
C PHE A 68 -29.25 -11.30 -4.66
N SER A 69 -28.85 -10.17 -5.25
CA SER A 69 -27.80 -10.12 -6.28
C SER A 69 -26.47 -9.77 -5.63
N LEU A 70 -25.49 -10.67 -5.72
CA LEU A 70 -24.15 -10.45 -5.18
C LEU A 70 -23.27 -9.82 -6.27
N ASP A 71 -23.08 -8.50 -6.21
CA ASP A 71 -22.23 -7.76 -7.15
C ASP A 71 -20.83 -7.54 -6.56
N TYR A 72 -20.04 -8.63 -6.49
CA TYR A 72 -18.68 -8.58 -5.95
C TYR A 72 -17.76 -7.70 -6.79
N GLN A 73 -17.91 -7.74 -8.12
CA GLN A 73 -17.03 -7.03 -9.06
C GLN A 73 -17.04 -5.52 -8.83
N HIS A 74 -18.19 -4.94 -8.48
CA HIS A 74 -18.30 -3.51 -8.19
C HIS A 74 -17.51 -3.07 -6.95
N VAL A 75 -17.46 -3.92 -5.91
CA VAL A 75 -16.87 -3.59 -4.60
C VAL A 75 -15.55 -4.30 -4.33
N GLN A 76 -15.04 -5.05 -5.31
CA GLN A 76 -13.88 -5.92 -5.16
C GLN A 76 -12.69 -5.19 -4.54
N VAL A 77 -12.26 -4.09 -5.16
CA VAL A 77 -11.09 -3.31 -4.74
C VAL A 77 -11.22 -2.76 -3.30
N PRO A 78 -12.26 -1.97 -2.94
CA PRO A 78 -12.38 -1.47 -1.57
C PRO A 78 -12.60 -2.58 -0.54
N PHE A 79 -13.28 -3.67 -0.91
CA PHE A 79 -13.50 -4.82 -0.03
C PHE A 79 -12.19 -5.53 0.31
N GLU A 80 -11.38 -5.83 -0.70
CA GLU A 80 -10.08 -6.49 -0.53
C GLU A 80 -9.10 -5.60 0.26
N ILE A 81 -9.04 -4.28 -0.01
CA ILE A 81 -8.24 -3.34 0.80
C ILE A 81 -8.67 -3.39 2.28
N THR A 82 -9.99 -3.36 2.53
CA THR A 82 -10.53 -3.41 3.89
C THR A 82 -10.16 -4.72 4.57
N LEU A 83 -10.23 -5.85 3.86
CA LEU A 83 -9.83 -7.16 4.36
C LEU A 83 -8.34 -7.18 4.74
N TRP A 84 -7.47 -6.63 3.89
CA TRP A 84 -6.03 -6.54 4.18
C TRP A 84 -5.73 -5.68 5.41
N ILE A 85 -6.37 -4.52 5.55
CA ILE A 85 -6.22 -3.66 6.75
C ILE A 85 -6.75 -4.38 8.00
N MET A 86 -7.89 -5.05 7.89
CA MET A 86 -8.46 -5.85 8.98
C MET A 86 -7.52 -6.99 9.39
N LEU A 87 -6.94 -7.72 8.43
CA LEU A 87 -5.97 -8.77 8.71
C LEU A 87 -4.73 -8.22 9.41
N ALA A 88 -4.16 -7.11 8.93
CA ALA A 88 -3.01 -6.47 9.53
C ALA A 88 -3.29 -6.01 10.98
N SER A 89 -4.46 -5.39 11.22
CA SER A 89 -4.86 -4.97 12.57
C SER A 89 -5.10 -6.14 13.53
N LEU A 90 -5.74 -7.22 13.06
CA LEU A 90 -5.92 -8.45 13.85
C LEU A 90 -4.58 -9.12 14.16
N ALA A 91 -3.67 -9.19 13.19
CA ALA A 91 -2.32 -9.71 13.40
C ALA A 91 -1.58 -8.89 14.46
N LYS A 92 -1.65 -7.55 14.39
CA LYS A 92 -1.07 -6.66 15.41
C LYS A 92 -1.63 -6.93 16.80
N ILE A 93 -2.96 -7.05 16.94
CA ILE A 93 -3.60 -7.39 18.22
C ILE A 93 -3.12 -8.75 18.73
N ALA A 94 -3.06 -9.76 17.86
CA ALA A 94 -2.60 -11.10 18.21
C ALA A 94 -1.15 -11.07 18.73
N PHE A 95 -0.25 -10.37 18.05
CA PHE A 95 1.15 -10.25 18.48
C PHE A 95 1.29 -9.56 19.84
N HIS A 96 0.48 -8.54 20.12
CA HIS A 96 0.46 -7.91 21.45
C HIS A 96 -0.12 -8.83 22.54
N LEU A 97 -1.07 -9.69 22.21
CA LEU A 97 -1.61 -10.66 23.16
C LEU A 97 -0.56 -11.74 23.52
N PHE A 98 0.34 -12.05 22.58
CA PHE A 98 1.49 -12.91 22.82
C PHE A 98 2.66 -12.10 23.42
N ASN A 99 2.58 -11.79 24.72
CA ASN A 99 3.54 -10.99 25.52
C ASN A 99 5.05 -11.32 25.36
N LYS A 100 5.43 -12.40 24.69
CA LYS A 100 6.81 -12.86 24.49
C LYS A 100 7.38 -12.53 23.10
N LEU A 101 6.54 -12.34 22.08
CA LEU A 101 7.00 -12.14 20.70
C LEU A 101 7.52 -10.72 20.40
N PRO A 102 6.83 -9.64 20.80
CA PRO A 102 7.24 -8.27 20.48
C PRO A 102 8.59 -7.87 21.11
N SER A 103 9.00 -8.55 22.19
CA SER A 103 10.29 -8.31 22.84
C SER A 103 11.49 -8.80 22.03
N VAL A 104 11.29 -9.68 21.05
CA VAL A 104 12.38 -10.33 20.30
C VAL A 104 12.38 -9.91 18.83
N VAL A 105 11.20 -9.68 18.24
CA VAL A 105 11.05 -9.40 16.81
C VAL A 105 10.23 -8.12 16.61
N PRO A 106 10.68 -7.16 15.77
CA PRO A 106 9.91 -5.97 15.43
C PRO A 106 8.56 -6.31 14.80
N GLU A 107 7.54 -5.49 15.11
CA GLU A 107 6.16 -5.68 14.60
C GLU A 107 6.12 -5.78 13.06
N SER A 108 6.88 -4.94 12.36
CA SER A 108 6.94 -4.91 10.89
C SER A 108 7.40 -6.25 10.30
N CYS A 109 8.38 -6.92 10.93
CA CYS A 109 8.85 -8.23 10.47
C CYS A 109 7.77 -9.30 10.61
N LEU A 110 6.99 -9.26 11.68
CA LEU A 110 5.89 -10.21 11.89
C LEU A 110 4.77 -10.00 10.87
N LEU A 111 4.43 -8.75 10.55
CA LEU A 111 3.44 -8.41 9.53
C LEU A 111 3.89 -8.85 8.12
N ILE A 112 5.17 -8.67 7.78
CA ILE A 112 5.74 -9.18 6.52
C ILE A 112 5.60 -10.71 6.44
N PHE A 113 5.87 -11.42 7.54
CA PHE A 113 5.75 -12.88 7.57
C PHE A 113 4.30 -13.34 7.37
N VAL A 114 3.33 -12.66 7.98
CA VAL A 114 1.90 -12.91 7.75
C VAL A 114 1.53 -12.68 6.29
N GLY A 115 2.01 -11.58 5.69
CA GLY A 115 1.82 -11.29 4.27
C GLY A 115 2.42 -12.37 3.36
N LEU A 116 3.61 -12.86 3.68
CA LEU A 116 4.29 -13.91 2.93
C LEU A 116 3.59 -15.27 3.03
N ILE A 117 3.10 -15.64 4.23
CA ILE A 117 2.27 -16.84 4.41
C ILE A 117 1.01 -16.71 3.56
N MET A 118 0.33 -15.57 3.64
CA MET A 118 -0.91 -15.35 2.90
C MET A 118 -0.69 -15.38 1.38
N GLY A 119 0.35 -14.71 0.89
CA GLY A 119 0.75 -14.76 -0.52
C GLY A 119 1.13 -16.18 -0.98
N GLY A 120 1.80 -16.94 -0.12
CA GLY A 120 2.12 -18.35 -0.37
C GLY A 120 0.89 -19.25 -0.46
N ILE A 121 -0.12 -19.01 0.39
CA ILE A 121 -1.42 -19.70 0.33
C ILE A 121 -2.12 -19.38 -0.99
N ILE A 122 -2.24 -18.11 -1.37
CA ILE A 122 -2.87 -17.68 -2.63
C ILE A 122 -2.15 -18.32 -3.84
N TYR A 123 -0.82 -18.27 -3.84
CA TYR A 123 -0.01 -18.90 -4.89
C TYR A 123 -0.25 -20.42 -4.96
N GLY A 124 -0.31 -21.10 -3.81
CA GLY A 124 -0.56 -22.55 -3.73
C GLY A 124 -1.96 -22.96 -4.20
N LEU A 125 -2.93 -22.05 -4.11
CA LEU A 125 -4.31 -22.24 -4.59
C LEU A 125 -4.45 -21.95 -6.09
N ASN A 126 -3.37 -21.51 -6.74
CA ASN A 126 -3.30 -21.20 -8.18
C ASN A 126 -4.35 -20.17 -8.63
N ASP A 127 -4.83 -19.37 -7.69
CA ASP A 127 -5.74 -18.27 -7.96
C ASP A 127 -4.93 -17.13 -8.59
N LYS A 128 -5.27 -16.79 -9.83
CA LYS A 128 -4.64 -15.73 -10.61
C LYS A 128 -5.29 -14.37 -10.38
N SER A 129 -6.06 -14.24 -9.31
CA SER A 129 -6.58 -12.94 -8.91
C SER A 129 -5.40 -11.97 -8.72
N PRO A 130 -5.33 -10.89 -9.51
CA PRO A 130 -4.20 -9.97 -9.45
C PRO A 130 -4.05 -9.44 -8.03
N PRO A 131 -2.82 -9.23 -7.53
CA PRO A 131 -2.62 -8.55 -6.26
C PRO A 131 -3.33 -7.20 -6.33
N VAL A 132 -4.38 -7.06 -5.52
CA VAL A 132 -5.34 -5.95 -5.56
C VAL A 132 -4.69 -4.62 -5.16
N MET A 133 -3.52 -4.71 -4.54
CA MET A 133 -2.78 -3.56 -4.07
C MET A 133 -1.88 -3.01 -5.18
N ASP A 134 -2.48 -2.28 -6.11
CA ASP A 134 -1.73 -1.51 -7.09
C ASP A 134 -0.98 -0.35 -6.40
N SER A 135 0.14 0.06 -7.00
CA SER A 135 0.96 1.16 -6.49
C SER A 135 0.16 2.45 -6.39
N ASP A 136 -0.70 2.73 -7.38
CA ASP A 136 -1.51 3.94 -7.40
C ASP A 136 -2.53 3.98 -6.26
N ILE A 137 -3.09 2.83 -5.89
CA ILE A 137 -4.01 2.71 -4.75
C ILE A 137 -3.27 3.05 -3.45
N PHE A 138 -2.07 2.50 -3.28
CA PHE A 138 -1.25 2.78 -2.11
C PHE A 138 -0.91 4.27 -2.00
N PHE A 139 -0.36 4.87 -3.07
CA PHE A 139 0.04 6.27 -3.08
C PHE A 139 -1.13 7.25 -2.97
N LEU A 140 -2.30 6.95 -3.53
CA LEU A 140 -3.43 7.88 -3.53
C LEU A 140 -4.33 7.75 -2.30
N TYR A 141 -4.50 6.55 -1.74
CA TYR A 141 -5.47 6.31 -0.65
C TYR A 141 -4.84 6.02 0.70
N LEU A 142 -3.75 5.25 0.75
CA LEU A 142 -3.16 4.79 2.02
C LEU A 142 -2.05 5.71 2.51
N LEU A 143 -1.24 6.24 1.61
CA LEU A 143 -0.09 7.06 1.95
C LEU A 143 -0.46 8.43 2.55
N PRO A 144 -1.48 9.18 2.05
CA PRO A 144 -1.76 10.52 2.59
C PRO A 144 -2.14 10.53 4.07
N PRO A 145 -3.01 9.61 4.57
CA PRO A 145 -3.28 9.50 6.01
C PRO A 145 -2.04 9.15 6.85
N ILE A 146 -1.14 8.29 6.34
CA ILE A 146 0.09 7.89 7.05
C ILE A 146 1.04 9.09 7.19
N VAL A 147 1.24 9.85 6.11
CA VAL A 147 2.10 11.04 6.11
C VAL A 147 1.51 12.13 7.00
N LEU A 148 0.18 12.33 6.98
CA LEU A 148 -0.49 13.25 7.89
C LEU A 148 -0.27 12.88 9.36
N ASP A 149 -0.44 11.61 9.72
CA ASP A 149 -0.23 11.14 11.09
C ASP A 149 1.21 11.44 11.55
N ALA A 150 2.19 11.08 10.74
CA ALA A 150 3.61 11.33 11.03
C ALA A 150 3.94 12.83 11.13
N GLY A 151 3.38 13.66 10.24
CA GLY A 151 3.59 15.12 10.24
C GLY A 151 2.87 15.84 11.38
N TYR A 152 1.66 15.41 11.74
CA TYR A 152 0.83 16.05 12.77
C TYR A 152 1.38 15.81 14.19
N PHE A 153 1.90 14.62 14.45
CA PHE A 153 2.48 14.27 15.76
C PHE A 153 3.98 14.61 15.89
N MET A 154 4.57 15.23 14.86
CA MET A 154 5.97 15.65 14.90
C MET A 154 6.22 16.79 15.92
N PRO A 155 7.26 16.68 16.78
CA PRO A 155 7.70 17.77 17.65
C PRO A 155 8.22 19.00 16.86
N SER A 156 7.35 19.97 16.60
CA SER A 156 7.61 21.09 15.70
C SER A 156 8.81 21.97 16.09
N ARG A 157 8.88 22.45 17.34
CA ARG A 157 9.93 23.37 17.78
C ARG A 157 11.35 22.80 17.60
N PRO A 158 11.71 21.65 18.19
CA PRO A 158 13.06 21.10 18.06
C PRO A 158 13.39 20.60 16.64
N PHE A 159 12.38 20.25 15.83
CA PHE A 159 12.56 19.97 14.40
C PHE A 159 13.02 21.22 13.64
N PHE A 160 12.32 22.35 13.79
CA PHE A 160 12.68 23.60 13.11
C PHE A 160 13.99 24.22 13.62
N GLU A 161 14.34 24.02 14.89
CA GLU A 161 15.65 24.45 15.42
C GLU A 161 16.83 23.69 14.78
N ASN A 162 16.62 22.47 14.26
CA ASN A 162 17.66 21.61 13.67
C ASN A 162 17.46 21.29 12.19
N ILE A 163 16.55 21.99 11.50
CA ILE A 163 16.11 21.68 10.14
C ILE A 163 17.25 21.57 9.12
N GLY A 164 18.30 22.38 9.26
CA GLY A 164 19.45 22.35 8.34
C GLY A 164 20.19 21.02 8.37
N THR A 165 20.41 20.46 9.56
CA THR A 165 21.06 19.15 9.74
C THR A 165 20.16 18.03 9.23
N ILE A 166 18.86 18.11 9.52
CA ILE A 166 17.87 17.13 9.05
C ILE A 166 17.83 17.10 7.53
N LEU A 167 17.73 18.26 6.87
CA LEU A 167 17.73 18.36 5.41
C LEU A 167 19.03 17.86 4.78
N LEU A 168 20.18 18.10 5.43
CA LEU A 168 21.45 17.59 4.94
C LEU A 168 21.44 16.06 4.93
N TYR A 169 21.04 15.41 6.03
CA TYR A 169 20.95 13.94 6.08
C TYR A 169 19.87 13.40 5.14
N ALA A 170 18.66 13.96 5.16
CA ALA A 170 17.53 13.48 4.36
C ALA A 170 17.70 13.68 2.85
N VAL A 171 18.35 14.74 2.39
CA VAL A 171 18.52 15.01 0.96
C VAL A 171 19.86 14.47 0.48
N VAL A 172 20.96 14.95 1.06
CA VAL A 172 22.31 14.58 0.61
C VAL A 172 22.63 13.14 0.99
N GLY A 173 22.28 12.72 2.21
CA GLY A 173 22.48 11.35 2.67
C GLY A 173 21.69 10.35 1.84
N THR A 174 20.44 10.62 1.52
CA THR A 174 19.62 9.76 0.65
C THR A 174 20.16 9.69 -0.77
N ILE A 175 20.50 10.83 -1.37
CA ILE A 175 21.10 10.85 -2.72
C ILE A 175 22.39 10.02 -2.73
N TRP A 176 23.25 10.20 -1.73
CA TRP A 176 24.45 9.40 -1.56
C TRP A 176 24.14 7.91 -1.41
N ASN A 177 23.13 7.56 -0.62
CA ASN A 177 22.68 6.17 -0.42
C ASN A 177 22.19 5.54 -1.72
N VAL A 178 21.33 6.23 -2.48
CA VAL A 178 20.81 5.77 -3.78
C VAL A 178 21.94 5.50 -4.77
N PHE A 179 22.87 6.46 -4.93
CA PHE A 179 24.01 6.28 -5.82
C PHE A 179 24.96 5.20 -5.31
N GLY A 180 25.21 5.12 -4.01
CA GLY A 180 26.04 4.09 -3.40
C GLY A 180 25.49 2.68 -3.63
N ILE A 181 24.21 2.46 -3.38
CA ILE A 181 23.52 1.19 -3.64
C ILE A 181 23.49 0.89 -5.15
N GLY A 182 23.09 1.85 -5.98
CA GLY A 182 22.98 1.66 -7.43
C GLY A 182 24.33 1.35 -8.09
N PHE A 183 25.39 2.07 -7.73
CA PHE A 183 26.74 1.81 -8.29
C PHE A 183 27.35 0.53 -7.75
N SER A 184 27.15 0.21 -6.47
CA SER A 184 27.66 -1.05 -5.90
C SER A 184 26.98 -2.27 -6.53
N LEU A 185 25.66 -2.24 -6.69
CA LEU A 185 24.91 -3.29 -7.40
C LEU A 185 25.35 -3.41 -8.86
N TYR A 186 25.49 -2.28 -9.56
CA TYR A 186 26.01 -2.28 -10.92
C TYR A 186 27.41 -2.89 -11.00
N GLY A 187 28.30 -2.56 -10.05
CA GLY A 187 29.63 -3.17 -9.95
C GLY A 187 29.58 -4.69 -9.80
N ILE A 188 28.64 -5.22 -9.03
CA ILE A 188 28.42 -6.67 -8.88
C ILE A 188 27.92 -7.29 -10.18
N CYS A 189 26.96 -6.65 -10.87
CA CYS A 189 26.42 -7.13 -12.16
C CYS A 189 27.51 -7.27 -13.24
N GLN A 190 28.55 -6.44 -13.20
CA GLN A 190 29.67 -6.51 -14.15
C GLN A 190 30.57 -7.73 -13.94
N VAL A 191 30.54 -8.37 -12.77
CA VAL A 191 31.33 -9.56 -12.47
C VAL A 191 30.74 -10.76 -13.23
N LYS A 192 31.49 -11.28 -14.21
CA LYS A 192 31.07 -12.36 -15.12
C LYS A 192 30.54 -13.62 -14.43
N SER A 193 30.98 -13.89 -13.20
CA SER A 193 30.54 -15.06 -12.41
C SER A 193 29.03 -15.07 -12.12
N PHE A 194 28.39 -13.89 -12.04
CA PHE A 194 26.98 -13.80 -11.66
C PHE A 194 26.00 -13.85 -12.84
N HIS A 195 26.47 -13.79 -14.09
CA HIS A 195 25.62 -13.85 -15.29
C HIS A 195 24.46 -12.81 -15.32
N LEU A 196 24.65 -11.62 -14.74
CA LEU A 196 23.64 -10.56 -14.60
C LEU A 196 23.94 -9.31 -15.44
N GLN A 197 24.64 -9.47 -16.57
CA GLN A 197 25.14 -8.33 -17.37
C GLN A 197 24.04 -7.58 -18.14
N ASP A 198 22.82 -8.12 -18.18
CA ASP A 198 21.68 -7.51 -18.86
C ASP A 198 21.08 -6.33 -18.08
N ILE A 199 21.43 -6.18 -16.80
CA ILE A 199 20.88 -5.13 -15.93
C ILE A 199 21.66 -3.83 -16.13
N SER A 200 21.00 -2.85 -16.75
CA SER A 200 21.56 -1.50 -16.93
C SER A 200 21.72 -0.77 -15.59
N LEU A 201 22.72 0.12 -15.51
CA LEU A 201 22.95 1.01 -14.36
C LEU A 201 21.68 1.75 -13.93
N LEU A 202 20.85 2.17 -14.89
CA LEU A 202 19.63 2.90 -14.60
C LEU A 202 18.61 2.04 -13.81
N HIS A 203 18.51 0.74 -14.11
CA HIS A 203 17.66 -0.18 -13.35
C HIS A 203 18.19 -0.36 -11.93
N ASN A 204 19.52 -0.38 -11.75
CA ASN A 204 20.13 -0.44 -10.42
C ASN A 204 19.94 0.86 -9.62
N LEU A 205 19.98 2.03 -10.26
CA LEU A 205 19.67 3.31 -9.62
C LEU A 205 18.18 3.43 -9.27
N TRP A 206 17.31 2.95 -10.15
CA TRP A 206 15.88 2.87 -9.89
C TRP A 206 15.58 1.97 -8.68
N PHE A 207 16.19 0.78 -8.63
CA PHE A 207 16.12 -0.09 -7.46
C PHE A 207 16.73 0.55 -6.21
N GLY A 208 17.89 1.22 -6.35
CA GLY A 208 18.54 1.95 -5.26
C GLY A 208 17.64 3.03 -4.66
N SER A 209 16.87 3.74 -5.47
CA SER A 209 15.89 4.74 -5.00
C SER A 209 14.72 4.15 -4.22
N LEU A 210 14.35 2.89 -4.50
CA LEU A 210 13.31 2.19 -3.75
C LEU A 210 13.81 1.77 -2.36
N ILE A 211 15.07 1.33 -2.26
CA ILE A 211 15.65 0.78 -1.02
C ILE A 211 16.30 1.85 -0.14
N ALA A 212 16.58 3.05 -0.67
CA ALA A 212 17.27 4.10 0.08
C ALA A 212 16.42 4.78 1.18
N ALA A 213 15.10 4.64 1.11
CA ALA A 213 14.19 5.05 2.18
C ALA A 213 14.46 4.20 3.44
N VAL A 214 14.70 4.86 4.57
CA VAL A 214 15.05 4.21 5.84
C VAL A 214 13.94 4.46 6.85
N ASP A 215 13.32 3.38 7.32
CA ASP A 215 12.35 3.41 8.42
C ASP A 215 13.05 3.16 9.77
N PRO A 216 13.08 4.14 10.69
CA PRO A 216 13.82 4.04 11.94
C PRO A 216 12.92 3.57 13.09
N VAL A 217 11.67 3.14 12.85
CA VAL A 217 10.69 2.82 13.92
C VAL A 217 11.26 1.88 14.99
N ALA A 218 11.99 0.84 14.59
CA ALA A 218 12.62 -0.09 15.53
C ALA A 218 13.78 0.53 16.32
N VAL A 219 14.49 1.51 15.76
CA VAL A 219 15.60 2.19 16.42
C VAL A 219 15.07 3.28 17.36
N LEU A 220 14.04 4.02 16.94
CA LEU A 220 13.41 5.05 17.75
C LEU A 220 12.78 4.47 19.02
N SER A 221 12.11 3.32 18.94
CA SER A 221 11.53 2.66 20.11
C SER A 221 12.58 2.26 21.16
N VAL A 222 13.75 1.78 20.71
CA VAL A 222 14.87 1.49 21.61
C VAL A 222 15.43 2.77 22.21
N PHE A 223 15.58 3.84 21.43
CA PHE A 223 16.10 5.13 21.91
C PHE A 223 15.23 5.76 23.01
N GLU A 224 13.90 5.59 22.91
CA GLU A 224 12.98 6.00 23.97
C GLU A 224 13.20 5.21 25.26
N GLU A 225 13.39 3.88 25.17
CA GLU A 225 13.63 3.02 26.34
C GLU A 225 14.93 3.39 27.07
N ILE A 226 16.00 3.66 26.33
CA ILE A 226 17.31 4.05 26.90
C ILE A 226 17.42 5.55 27.21
N HIS A 227 16.33 6.33 27.06
CA HIS A 227 16.26 7.76 27.36
C HIS A 227 17.37 8.58 26.65
N VAL A 228 17.51 8.36 25.33
CA VAL A 228 18.45 9.11 24.48
C VAL A 228 18.06 10.58 24.40
N ASN A 229 19.05 11.43 24.08
CA ASN A 229 18.86 12.85 23.85
C ASN A 229 17.75 13.11 22.82
N GLU A 230 16.73 13.89 23.21
CA GLU A 230 15.60 14.28 22.35
C GLU A 230 16.06 14.84 21.00
N LYS A 231 17.19 15.55 20.95
CA LYS A 231 17.74 16.07 19.70
C LYS A 231 18.12 14.97 18.73
N LEU A 232 18.73 13.88 19.21
CA LEU A 232 19.11 12.76 18.35
C LEU A 232 17.87 12.02 17.85
N HIS A 233 16.88 11.83 18.72
CA HIS A 233 15.59 11.24 18.35
C HIS A 233 14.93 12.03 17.20
N ILE A 234 14.87 13.35 17.32
CA ILE A 234 14.23 14.21 16.31
C ILE A 234 15.04 14.30 15.02
N LEU A 235 16.38 14.27 15.10
CA LEU A 235 17.23 14.21 13.92
C LEU A 235 16.96 12.94 13.09
N VAL A 236 16.93 11.78 13.74
CA VAL A 236 16.68 10.48 13.08
C VAL A 236 15.24 10.40 12.57
N PHE A 237 14.25 10.82 13.36
CA PHE A 237 12.85 10.85 12.93
C PHE A 237 12.64 11.78 11.72
N GLY A 238 13.18 13.00 11.78
CA GLY A 238 13.06 13.97 10.70
C GLY A 238 13.81 13.55 9.44
N GLU A 239 14.97 12.89 9.58
CA GLU A 239 15.71 12.32 8.46
C GLU A 239 14.83 11.33 7.71
N SER A 240 14.27 10.34 8.41
CA SER A 240 13.45 9.30 7.80
C SER A 240 12.17 9.83 7.16
N LEU A 241 11.49 10.77 7.82
CA LEU A 241 10.27 11.37 7.26
C LEU A 241 10.54 12.12 5.94
N LEU A 242 11.61 12.90 5.87
CA LEU A 242 11.96 13.65 4.66
C LEU A 242 12.66 12.76 3.60
N ASN A 243 13.40 11.75 4.03
CA ASN A 243 14.05 10.77 3.16
C ASN A 243 13.01 10.01 2.30
N ASP A 244 11.87 9.63 2.88
CA ASP A 244 10.79 8.96 2.13
C ASP A 244 10.33 9.81 0.94
N ALA A 245 10.14 11.11 1.17
CA ALA A 245 9.79 12.04 0.11
C ALA A 245 10.88 12.13 -0.98
N VAL A 246 12.14 12.25 -0.58
CA VAL A 246 13.28 12.33 -1.52
C VAL A 246 13.40 11.04 -2.34
N SER A 247 13.27 9.88 -1.70
CA SER A 247 13.35 8.56 -2.31
C SER A 247 12.24 8.34 -3.32
N VAL A 248 11.00 8.72 -3.02
CA VAL A 248 9.87 8.63 -3.97
C VAL A 248 10.06 9.55 -5.17
N VAL A 249 10.58 10.77 -4.97
CA VAL A 249 10.89 11.69 -6.09
C VAL A 249 11.99 11.09 -6.99
N LEU A 250 13.05 10.53 -6.40
CA LEU A 250 14.12 9.85 -7.16
C LEU A 250 13.59 8.61 -7.89
N TYR A 251 12.71 7.83 -7.26
CA TYR A 251 12.05 6.68 -7.89
C TYR A 251 11.25 7.09 -9.13
N LYS A 252 10.39 8.12 -9.02
CA LYS A 252 9.61 8.64 -10.15
C LYS A 252 10.53 9.19 -11.26
N LEU A 253 11.65 9.83 -10.88
CA LEU A 253 12.64 10.36 -11.81
C LEU A 253 13.36 9.24 -12.58
N PHE A 254 13.89 8.22 -11.90
CA PHE A 254 14.58 7.12 -12.57
C PHE A 254 13.62 6.24 -13.37
N ARG A 255 12.39 6.01 -12.89
CA ARG A 255 11.34 5.36 -13.69
C ARG A 255 11.09 6.10 -14.99
N SER A 256 10.92 7.42 -14.93
CA SER A 256 10.71 8.25 -16.12
C SER A 256 11.89 8.17 -17.10
N PHE A 257 13.12 8.06 -16.60
CA PHE A 257 14.30 7.84 -17.44
C PHE A 257 14.35 6.43 -18.06
N CYS A 258 13.87 5.39 -17.36
CA CYS A 258 13.79 4.03 -17.91
C CYS A 258 12.80 3.94 -19.08
N GLU A 259 11.74 4.74 -19.05
CA GLU A 259 10.74 4.80 -20.11
C GLU A 259 11.22 5.57 -21.36
N MET A 260 12.31 6.35 -21.24
CA MET A 260 12.90 7.09 -22.36
C MET A 260 13.87 6.22 -23.17
N SER A 261 13.77 6.28 -24.50
CA SER A 261 14.59 5.46 -25.42
C SER A 261 16.04 5.92 -25.55
N THR A 262 16.33 7.21 -25.36
CA THR A 262 17.69 7.77 -25.40
C THR A 262 17.84 8.89 -24.37
N ILE A 263 18.81 8.77 -23.46
CA ILE A 263 19.09 9.77 -22.43
C ILE A 263 20.24 10.66 -22.92
N LYS A 264 19.99 11.96 -23.11
CA LYS A 264 21.02 12.95 -23.40
C LYS A 264 21.48 13.63 -22.11
N THR A 265 22.67 14.22 -22.13
CA THR A 265 23.19 14.98 -20.99
C THR A 265 22.25 16.13 -20.56
N VAL A 266 21.52 16.72 -21.52
CA VAL A 266 20.51 17.76 -21.26
C VAL A 266 19.37 17.22 -20.40
N ASP A 267 18.95 15.98 -20.60
CA ASP A 267 17.86 15.35 -19.83
C ASP A 267 18.28 15.09 -18.38
N VAL A 268 19.56 14.78 -18.15
CA VAL A 268 20.12 14.64 -16.79
C VAL A 268 20.09 15.98 -16.05
N PHE A 269 20.53 17.07 -16.68
CA PHE A 269 20.45 18.41 -16.08
C PHE A 269 19.00 18.85 -15.85
N ALA A 270 18.10 18.54 -16.79
CA ALA A 270 16.67 18.78 -16.62
C ALA A 270 16.08 17.96 -15.46
N GLY A 271 16.53 16.72 -15.25
CA GLY A 271 16.15 15.88 -14.13
C GLY A 271 16.56 16.47 -12.77
N ILE A 272 17.79 16.98 -12.67
CA ILE A 272 18.25 17.68 -11.47
C ILE A 272 17.38 18.93 -11.21
N GLY A 273 17.10 19.72 -12.25
CA GLY A 273 16.19 20.87 -12.12
C GLY A 273 14.79 20.45 -11.67
N LYS A 274 14.25 19.39 -12.26
CA LYS A 274 12.94 18.81 -11.91
C LYS A 274 12.90 18.37 -10.45
N PHE A 275 13.97 17.75 -9.93
CA PHE A 275 14.06 17.36 -8.52
C PHE A 275 13.81 18.53 -7.56
N PHE A 276 14.48 19.68 -7.79
CA PHE A 276 14.27 20.87 -6.95
C PHE A 276 12.90 21.49 -7.14
N VAL A 277 12.37 21.53 -8.38
CA VAL A 277 11.02 22.06 -8.65
C VAL A 277 9.95 21.23 -7.96
N VAL A 278 10.06 19.91 -8.01
CA VAL A 278 9.11 18.96 -7.40
C VAL A 278 9.14 19.07 -5.87
N GLY A 279 10.32 19.18 -5.27
CA GLY A 279 10.49 19.35 -3.82
C GLY A 279 9.99 20.71 -3.33
N ILE A 280 10.49 21.82 -3.89
CA ILE A 280 10.09 23.18 -3.49
C ILE A 280 8.62 23.42 -3.80
N GLY A 281 8.12 22.93 -4.92
CA GLY A 281 6.71 23.02 -5.27
C GLY A 281 5.81 22.31 -4.25
N GLY A 282 6.22 21.13 -3.77
CA GLY A 282 5.52 20.43 -2.68
C GLY A 282 5.43 21.30 -1.41
N VAL A 283 6.55 21.89 -0.97
CA VAL A 283 6.57 22.79 0.19
C VAL A 283 5.62 23.98 0.02
N LEU A 284 5.56 24.58 -1.17
CA LEU A 284 4.68 25.72 -1.45
C LEU A 284 3.20 25.34 -1.39
N VAL A 285 2.83 24.18 -1.95
CA VAL A 285 1.47 23.64 -1.89
C VAL A 285 1.08 23.33 -0.44
N GLY A 286 1.95 22.66 0.31
CA GLY A 286 1.72 22.36 1.72
C GLY A 286 1.59 23.60 2.60
N LEU A 287 2.42 24.61 2.36
CA LEU A 287 2.29 25.90 3.06
C LEU A 287 0.94 26.57 2.76
N LEU A 288 0.50 26.55 1.50
CA LEU A 288 -0.78 27.12 1.09
C LEU A 288 -1.96 26.43 1.80
N PHE A 289 -2.05 25.10 1.71
CA PHE A 289 -3.14 24.35 2.35
C PHE A 289 -3.05 24.36 3.87
N GLY A 290 -1.84 24.36 4.45
CA GLY A 290 -1.61 24.52 5.88
C GLY A 290 -2.09 25.88 6.41
N MET A 291 -1.84 26.97 5.66
CA MET A 291 -2.39 28.29 6.00
C MET A 291 -3.91 28.32 5.92
N ILE A 292 -4.51 27.70 4.88
CA ILE A 292 -5.96 27.59 4.75
C ILE A 292 -6.54 26.79 5.91
N ALA A 293 -5.93 25.66 6.28
CA ALA A 293 -6.37 24.85 7.41
C ALA A 293 -6.29 25.62 8.73
N ALA A 294 -5.17 26.29 9.01
CA ALA A 294 -5.00 27.12 10.21
C ALA A 294 -6.03 28.28 10.26
N PHE A 295 -6.31 28.90 9.11
CA PHE A 295 -7.32 29.95 9.00
C PHE A 295 -8.71 29.40 9.26
N THR A 296 -9.12 28.30 8.62
CA THR A 296 -10.44 27.68 8.81
C THR A 296 -10.66 27.25 10.26
N THR A 297 -9.68 26.59 10.88
CA THR A 297 -9.76 26.14 12.28
C THR A 297 -9.94 27.31 13.26
N ARG A 298 -9.43 28.50 12.93
CA ARG A 298 -9.64 29.70 13.75
C ARG A 298 -11.12 30.12 13.85
N PHE A 299 -11.94 29.83 12.84
CA PHE A 299 -13.37 30.18 12.81
C PHE A 299 -14.28 29.09 13.39
N THR A 300 -13.74 27.89 13.63
CA THR A 300 -14.51 26.70 14.04
C THR A 300 -14.69 26.58 15.56
N LYS A 301 -14.30 27.59 16.35
CA LYS A 301 -14.29 27.56 17.84
C LYS A 301 -15.58 27.07 18.50
N ASN A 302 -16.73 27.28 17.85
CA ASN A 302 -18.06 26.91 18.37
C ASN A 302 -18.45 25.46 18.05
N ILE A 303 -17.76 24.77 17.14
CA ILE A 303 -18.08 23.40 16.67
C ILE A 303 -16.79 22.57 16.61
N ARG A 304 -16.14 22.34 17.75
CA ARG A 304 -14.82 21.67 17.80
C ARG A 304 -14.79 20.25 17.24
N VAL A 305 -15.96 19.59 17.14
CA VAL A 305 -16.07 18.22 16.61
C VAL A 305 -15.68 18.09 15.13
N ILE A 306 -15.72 19.18 14.35
CA ILE A 306 -15.39 19.16 12.91
C ILE A 306 -13.92 19.53 12.63
N GLU A 307 -13.18 20.03 13.63
CA GLU A 307 -11.78 20.47 13.44
C GLU A 307 -10.87 19.34 12.90
N PRO A 308 -10.90 18.10 13.42
CA PRO A 308 -10.07 17.01 12.88
C PRO A 308 -10.42 16.65 11.43
N LEU A 309 -11.69 16.78 11.06
CA LEU A 309 -12.16 16.50 9.71
C LEU A 309 -11.56 17.51 8.70
N PHE A 310 -11.47 18.79 9.07
CA PHE A 310 -10.81 19.79 8.22
C PHE A 310 -9.30 19.55 8.11
N VAL A 311 -8.63 19.19 9.21
CA VAL A 311 -7.19 18.86 9.17
C VAL A 311 -6.94 17.71 8.21
N PHE A 312 -7.74 16.63 8.31
CA PHE A 312 -7.65 15.49 7.42
C PHE A 312 -7.92 15.86 5.95
N LEU A 313 -9.02 16.56 5.67
CA LEU A 313 -9.40 16.91 4.30
C LEU A 313 -8.40 17.87 3.65
N TYR A 314 -7.93 18.90 4.35
CA TYR A 314 -6.98 19.85 3.75
C TYR A 314 -5.61 19.23 3.51
N SER A 315 -5.13 18.34 4.40
CA SER A 315 -3.90 17.61 4.15
C SER A 315 -4.04 16.65 2.95
N TYR A 316 -5.15 15.92 2.87
CA TYR A 316 -5.42 15.05 1.73
C TYR A 316 -5.53 15.84 0.41
N LEU A 317 -6.18 17.01 0.43
CA LEU A 317 -6.24 17.92 -0.72
C LEU A 317 -4.87 18.48 -1.09
N SER A 318 -4.01 18.81 -0.12
CA SER A 318 -2.63 19.24 -0.36
C SER A 318 -1.86 18.18 -1.15
N TYR A 319 -1.91 16.93 -0.65
CA TYR A 319 -1.29 15.78 -1.29
C TYR A 319 -1.77 15.57 -2.72
N LEU A 320 -3.09 15.52 -2.94
CA LEU A 320 -3.67 15.31 -4.27
C LEU A 320 -3.36 16.47 -5.23
N THR A 321 -3.36 17.70 -4.72
CA THR A 321 -3.03 18.88 -5.54
C THR A 321 -1.57 18.83 -5.98
N ALA A 322 -0.67 18.46 -5.07
CA ALA A 322 0.73 18.27 -5.42
C ALA A 322 0.93 17.16 -6.45
N GLU A 323 0.30 15.99 -6.28
CA GLU A 323 0.35 14.91 -7.27
C GLU A 323 -0.25 15.33 -8.63
N MET A 324 -1.32 16.11 -8.66
CA MET A 324 -1.92 16.66 -9.89
C MET A 324 -0.95 17.55 -10.68
N PHE A 325 -0.11 18.31 -9.99
CA PHE A 325 0.94 19.13 -10.61
C PHE A 325 2.27 18.38 -10.78
N HIS A 326 2.31 17.07 -10.55
CA HIS A 326 3.52 16.25 -10.52
C HIS A 326 4.60 16.77 -9.55
N LEU A 327 4.18 17.42 -8.48
CA LEU A 327 5.00 17.86 -7.35
C LEU A 327 5.03 16.75 -6.28
N SER A 328 5.86 16.91 -5.24
CA SER A 328 5.94 15.90 -4.19
C SER A 328 4.76 15.98 -3.24
N GLY A 329 3.80 15.06 -3.35
CA GLY A 329 2.66 14.96 -2.44
C GLY A 329 3.06 14.71 -0.99
N ILE A 330 4.15 13.97 -0.76
CA ILE A 330 4.65 13.64 0.59
C ILE A 330 5.19 14.88 1.31
N VAL A 331 5.75 15.84 0.55
CA VAL A 331 6.29 17.10 1.12
C VAL A 331 5.18 18.15 1.32
N ALA A 332 4.09 18.03 0.57
CA ALA A 332 2.94 18.93 0.61
C ALA A 332 1.96 18.58 1.74
#